data_AF-A0A7Y3H0T3-F1
#
_entry.id   AF-A0A7Y3H0T3-F1
#
_cell.length_a   1.000
_cell.length_b   1.000
_cell.length_c   1.000
_cell.angle_alpha   90.00
_cell.angle_beta   90.00
_cell.angle_gamma   90.00
#
_symmetry.space_group_name_H-M   'P 1'
#
loop_
_entity.id
_entity.type
_entity.pdbx_description
1 polymer ?
#
loop_
_entity_poly.entity_id
_entity_poly.type
_entity_poly.pdbx_seq_one_letter_code
_entity_poly.pdbx_strand_id
1 'polypeptide(L)'
;MSVLLHEFGHAIVAKKLGIIPKDIIISALGGLSRLNTMKEHPRKEIIIAFAGPFLNLVIAIIAFLYVIIFTDQYFQISSLDTFLFTDYFGIPFKIAAINLILFLFNLVPAFPMDGGRILRGLFSLKFGYKKATVLASTIGRFIALGFFIIGAINRFYILIFLSGLIYIMAAREGFIHKKRAQ
;
A
#
# COMPACT_ATOMS: atom_id res chain seq x y z
N MET A 1 -11.78 4.89 7.80
CA MET A 1 -10.99 4.58 9.00
C MET A 1 -9.71 3.80 8.67
N SER A 2 -9.75 2.70 7.91
CA SER A 2 -8.56 1.86 7.63
C SER A 2 -7.39 2.61 6.96
N VAL A 3 -7.66 3.51 6.01
CA VAL A 3 -6.60 4.34 5.39
C VAL A 3 -5.97 5.32 6.38
N LEU A 4 -6.74 5.85 7.34
CA LEU A 4 -6.18 6.74 8.38
C LEU A 4 -5.27 5.95 9.33
N LEU A 5 -5.68 4.74 9.72
CA LEU A 5 -4.85 3.87 10.55
C LEU A 5 -3.57 3.48 9.83
N HIS A 6 -3.65 3.14 8.54
CA HIS A 6 -2.49 2.89 7.68
C HIS A 6 -1.47 4.05 7.72
N GLU A 7 -1.94 5.29 7.47
CA GLU A 7 -1.08 6.48 7.52
C GLU A 7 -0.51 6.75 8.93
N PHE A 8 -1.31 6.46 9.97
CA PHE A 8 -0.86 6.55 11.36
C PHE A 8 0.29 5.59 11.65
N GLY A 9 0.27 4.38 11.07
CA GLY A 9 1.37 3.42 11.16
C GLY A 9 2.69 3.99 10.63
N HIS A 10 2.67 4.63 9.47
CA HIS A 10 3.83 5.34 8.94
C HIS A 10 4.30 6.46 9.88
N ALA A 11 3.37 7.28 10.37
CA ALA A 11 3.68 8.43 11.21
C ALA A 11 4.34 8.03 12.54
N ILE A 12 3.84 7.00 13.20
CA ILE A 12 4.42 6.48 14.46
C ILE A 12 5.85 6.03 14.24
N VAL A 13 6.09 5.22 13.19
CA VAL A 13 7.41 4.65 12.94
C VAL A 13 8.40 5.72 12.47
N ALA A 14 7.96 6.67 11.65
CA ALA A 14 8.78 7.81 11.25
C ALA A 14 9.24 8.63 12.47
N LYS A 15 8.30 8.95 13.38
CA LYS A 15 8.61 9.66 14.63
C LYS A 15 9.60 8.88 15.50
N LYS A 16 9.42 7.56 15.66
CA LYS A 16 10.34 6.70 16.42
C LYS A 16 11.75 6.63 15.83
N LEU A 17 11.89 6.72 14.51
CA LEU A 17 13.18 6.70 13.82
C LEU A 17 13.86 8.08 13.72
N GLY A 18 13.29 9.10 14.37
CA GLY A 18 13.80 10.47 14.38
C GLY A 18 13.65 11.18 13.04
N ILE A 19 12.80 10.67 12.13
CA ILE A 19 12.47 11.34 10.89
C ILE A 19 11.28 12.23 11.17
N ILE A 20 11.49 13.54 11.22
CA ILE A 20 10.41 14.53 11.31
C ILE A 20 9.85 14.72 9.89
N PRO A 21 8.65 14.18 9.57
CA PRO A 21 8.04 14.45 8.29
C PRO A 21 7.74 15.95 8.22
N LYS A 22 8.32 16.66 7.23
CA LYS A 22 8.03 18.09 7.04
C LYS A 22 6.55 18.33 6.71
N ASP A 23 5.90 17.35 6.06
CA ASP A 23 4.46 17.34 5.80
C ASP A 23 3.94 15.89 5.85
N ILE A 24 2.88 15.63 6.62
CA ILE A 24 2.05 14.42 6.50
C ILE A 24 0.86 14.81 5.62
N ILE A 25 1.05 14.80 4.30
CA ILE A 25 -0.05 15.05 3.37
C ILE A 25 -0.85 13.75 3.28
N ILE A 26 -2.01 13.72 3.94
CA ILE A 26 -3.02 12.68 3.78
C ILE A 26 -3.59 12.84 2.37
N SER A 27 -2.94 12.22 1.38
CA SER A 27 -3.45 12.17 0.01
C SER A 27 -3.78 10.72 -0.33
N ALA A 28 -5.03 10.49 -0.71
CA ALA A 28 -5.55 9.20 -1.18
C ALA A 28 -4.82 8.61 -2.41
N LEU A 29 -3.85 9.34 -3.00
CA LEU A 29 -3.15 8.99 -4.23
C LEU A 29 -1.62 9.04 -4.08
N GLY A 30 -1.09 8.99 -2.85
CA GLY A 30 0.34 9.07 -2.58
C GLY A 30 0.81 10.52 -2.60
N GLY A 31 0.75 11.15 -1.42
CA GLY A 31 1.18 12.52 -1.23
C GLY A 31 2.64 12.69 -1.62
N LEU A 32 2.92 13.73 -2.43
CA LEU A 32 4.23 14.21 -2.87
C LEU A 32 5.09 14.64 -1.67
N SER A 33 5.44 13.68 -0.81
CA SER A 33 6.35 13.91 0.30
C SER A 33 7.76 13.95 -0.28
N ARG A 34 8.18 15.16 -0.67
CA ARG A 34 9.58 15.49 -0.94
C ARG A 34 10.37 15.39 0.36
N LEU A 35 10.52 14.18 0.89
CA LEU A 35 11.45 13.90 1.97
C LEU A 35 12.86 13.89 1.36
N ASN A 36 13.42 15.08 1.21
CA ASN A 36 14.85 15.22 0.92
C ASN A 36 15.71 14.44 1.93
N THR A 37 15.21 14.23 3.15
CA THR A 37 15.83 13.46 4.23
C THR A 37 15.81 11.94 4.04
N MET A 38 14.86 11.38 3.27
CA MET A 38 14.79 9.91 3.07
C MET A 38 15.92 9.38 2.17
N LYS A 39 16.51 10.26 1.34
CA LYS A 39 17.61 9.92 0.43
C LYS A 39 18.83 9.36 1.16
N GLU A 40 19.07 9.81 2.39
CA GLU A 40 20.25 9.49 3.19
C GLU A 40 20.06 8.21 4.03
N HIS A 41 18.82 7.73 4.16
CA HIS A 41 18.49 6.60 5.02
C HIS A 41 17.57 5.56 4.35
N PRO A 42 18.06 4.83 3.33
CA PRO A 42 17.34 3.74 2.66
C PRO A 42 16.64 2.75 3.59
N ARG A 43 17.33 2.33 4.67
CA ARG A 43 16.78 1.36 5.63
C ARG A 43 15.58 1.94 6.39
N LYS A 44 15.64 3.22 6.76
CA LYS A 44 14.53 3.89 7.43
C LYS A 44 13.33 4.03 6.49
N GLU A 45 13.56 4.30 5.20
CA GLU A 45 12.49 4.33 4.21
C GLU A 45 11.76 2.99 4.10
N ILE A 46 12.49 1.86 4.06
CA ILE A 46 11.88 0.52 4.02
C ILE A 46 11.01 0.28 5.25
N ILE A 47 11.56 0.52 6.45
CA ILE A 47 10.86 0.27 7.71
C ILE A 47 9.59 1.13 7.82
N ILE A 48 9.70 2.41 7.44
CA ILE A 48 8.54 3.31 7.45
C ILE A 48 7.51 2.86 6.42
N ALA A 49 7.90 2.57 5.18
CA ALA A 49 6.98 2.13 4.13
C ALA A 49 6.29 0.81 4.47
N PHE A 50 6.93 -0.09 5.23
CA PHE A 50 6.29 -1.32 5.68
C PHE A 50 5.34 -1.12 6.87
N ALA A 51 5.49 -0.05 7.66
CA ALA A 51 4.71 0.17 8.88
C ALA A 51 3.20 0.31 8.64
N GLY A 52 2.80 1.04 7.60
CA GLY A 52 1.39 1.21 7.24
C GLY A 52 0.72 -0.11 6.82
N PRO A 53 1.27 -0.85 5.84
CA PRO A 53 0.78 -2.17 5.49
C PRO A 53 0.73 -3.12 6.70
N PHE A 54 1.78 -3.13 7.52
CA PHE A 54 1.84 -3.97 8.71
C PHE A 54 0.70 -3.69 9.69
N LEU A 55 0.37 -2.41 9.92
CA LEU A 55 -0.75 -2.05 10.79
C LEU A 55 -2.09 -2.53 10.22
N ASN A 56 -2.29 -2.42 8.89
CA ASN A 56 -3.48 -3.01 8.26
C ASN A 56 -3.54 -4.52 8.45
N LEU A 57 -2.42 -5.23 8.32
CA LEU A 57 -2.36 -6.67 8.56
C LEU A 57 -2.75 -7.01 10.01
N VAL A 58 -2.23 -6.27 11.00
CA VAL A 58 -2.59 -6.46 12.41
C VAL A 58 -4.10 -6.25 12.63
N ILE A 59 -4.67 -5.19 12.07
CA ILE A 59 -6.12 -4.93 12.16
C ILE A 59 -6.92 -6.05 11.51
N ALA A 60 -6.47 -6.54 10.34
CA ALA A 60 -7.12 -7.63 9.64
C ALA A 60 -7.14 -8.91 10.46
N ILE A 61 -6.02 -9.26 11.10
CA ILE A 61 -5.90 -10.44 11.97
C ILE A 61 -6.81 -10.29 13.19
N ILE A 62 -6.80 -9.14 13.88
CA ILE A 62 -7.64 -8.93 15.06
C ILE A 62 -9.13 -9.04 14.71
N ALA A 63 -9.55 -8.39 13.62
CA ALA A 63 -10.93 -8.42 13.17
C ALA A 63 -11.35 -9.84 12.74
N PHE A 64 -10.46 -10.58 12.09
CA PHE A 64 -10.70 -11.97 11.70
C PHE A 64 -10.78 -12.93 12.89
N LEU A 65 -9.89 -12.77 13.89
CA LEU A 65 -9.94 -13.54 15.13
C LEU A 65 -11.23 -13.26 15.92
N TYR A 66 -11.68 -12.01 15.96
CA TYR A 66 -12.97 -11.66 16.54
C TYR A 66 -14.11 -12.42 15.85
N VAL A 67 -14.12 -12.47 14.52
CA VAL A 67 -15.12 -13.27 13.79
C VAL A 67 -15.04 -14.74 14.22
N ILE A 68 -13.88 -15.39 14.18
CA ILE A 68 -13.75 -16.81 14.53
C ILE A 68 -14.23 -17.10 15.97
N ILE A 69 -13.77 -16.33 16.95
CA ILE A 69 -14.04 -16.60 18.38
C ILE A 69 -15.53 -16.45 18.71
N PHE A 70 -16.19 -15.45 18.12
CA PHE A 70 -17.58 -15.12 18.47
C PHE A 70 -18.62 -15.73 17.53
N THR A 71 -18.21 -16.27 16.38
CA THR A 71 -19.14 -16.87 15.39
C THR A 71 -19.63 -18.27 15.81
N ASP A 72 -18.80 -19.08 16.46
CA ASP A 72 -19.16 -20.45 16.86
C ASP A 72 -20.31 -20.51 17.91
N GLN A 73 -20.52 -19.45 18.69
CA GLN A 73 -21.57 -19.42 19.72
C GLN A 73 -22.98 -19.08 19.20
N TYR A 74 -23.13 -18.62 17.95
CA TYR A 74 -24.38 -17.99 17.46
C TYR A 74 -24.90 -18.53 16.12
N PHE A 75 -24.34 -19.62 15.59
CA PHE A 75 -24.58 -20.01 14.20
C PHE A 75 -25.90 -20.79 13.98
N GLN A 76 -27.02 -20.05 13.84
CA GLN A 76 -28.14 -20.43 12.96
C GLN A 76 -28.16 -19.51 11.72
N ILE A 77 -27.02 -19.29 11.09
CA ILE A 77 -26.94 -18.42 9.91
C ILE A 77 -27.23 -19.27 8.67
N SER A 78 -28.42 -19.08 8.12
CA SER A 78 -28.99 -19.85 7.01
C SER A 78 -28.48 -19.44 5.62
N SER A 79 -27.76 -18.31 5.48
CA SER A 79 -27.20 -17.87 4.20
C SER A 79 -26.00 -16.92 4.36
N LEU A 80 -25.10 -16.95 3.36
CA LEU A 80 -23.91 -16.09 3.27
C LEU A 80 -24.29 -14.60 3.22
N ASP A 81 -25.42 -14.26 2.62
CA ASP A 81 -25.92 -12.88 2.56
C ASP A 81 -26.27 -12.38 3.96
N THR A 82 -26.97 -13.17 4.77
CA THR A 82 -27.32 -12.79 6.15
C THR A 82 -26.07 -12.56 7.00
N PHE A 83 -25.01 -13.36 6.79
CA PHE A 83 -23.72 -13.15 7.46
C PHE A 83 -23.06 -11.81 7.07
N LEU A 84 -23.08 -11.46 5.78
CA LEU A 84 -22.43 -10.26 5.27
C LEU A 84 -23.21 -8.97 5.60
N PHE A 85 -24.53 -9.06 5.79
CA PHE A 85 -25.39 -7.89 6.05
C PHE A 85 -25.82 -7.71 7.51
N THR A 86 -25.46 -8.61 8.42
CA THR A 86 -25.69 -8.43 9.86
C THR A 86 -24.57 -7.62 10.52
N ASP A 87 -24.94 -6.69 11.41
CA ASP A 87 -23.99 -5.74 12.02
C ASP A 87 -23.00 -6.40 12.98
N TYR A 88 -23.39 -7.52 13.63
CA TYR A 88 -22.59 -8.15 14.68
C TYR A 88 -21.35 -8.89 14.16
N PHE A 89 -21.45 -9.57 13.00
CA PHE A 89 -20.37 -10.39 12.42
C PHE A 89 -19.93 -9.89 11.04
N GLY A 90 -20.85 -9.32 10.26
CA GLY A 90 -20.57 -8.80 8.93
C GLY A 90 -19.65 -7.57 8.96
N ILE A 91 -19.78 -6.69 9.96
CA ILE A 91 -18.92 -5.50 10.07
C ILE A 91 -17.45 -5.89 10.36
N PRO A 92 -17.12 -6.69 11.39
CA PRO A 92 -15.75 -7.15 11.62
C PRO A 92 -15.15 -7.89 10.41
N PHE A 93 -15.94 -8.75 9.74
CA PHE A 93 -15.49 -9.44 8.54
C PHE A 93 -15.13 -8.48 7.40
N LYS A 94 -15.98 -7.46 7.14
CA LYS A 94 -15.68 -6.42 6.14
C LYS A 94 -14.44 -5.62 6.51
N ILE A 95 -14.25 -5.28 7.79
CA ILE A 95 -13.06 -4.59 8.28
C ILE A 95 -11.82 -5.46 8.03
N ALA A 96 -11.89 -6.76 8.32
CA ALA A 96 -10.80 -7.69 8.07
C ALA A 96 -10.45 -7.75 6.57
N ALA A 97 -11.45 -7.94 5.72
CA ALA A 97 -11.29 -8.02 4.28
C ALA A 97 -10.69 -6.74 3.68
N ILE A 98 -11.21 -5.56 4.05
CA ILE A 98 -10.71 -4.27 3.54
C ILE A 98 -9.26 -4.05 3.97
N ASN A 99 -8.92 -4.31 5.25
CA ASN A 99 -7.55 -4.12 5.72
C ASN A 99 -6.57 -5.12 5.06
N LEU A 100 -7.01 -6.35 4.82
CA LEU A 100 -6.20 -7.34 4.09
C LEU A 100 -5.98 -6.91 2.63
N ILE A 101 -7.02 -6.43 1.94
CA ILE A 101 -6.90 -5.89 0.58
C ILE A 101 -5.94 -4.70 0.56
N LEU A 102 -6.05 -3.76 1.51
CA LEU A 102 -5.15 -2.61 1.61
C LEU A 102 -3.71 -3.04 1.90
N PHE A 103 -3.49 -4.06 2.73
CA PHE A 103 -2.17 -4.63 2.98
C PHE A 103 -1.56 -5.19 1.69
N LEU A 104 -2.29 -6.07 0.99
CA LEU A 104 -1.81 -6.70 -0.24
C LEU A 104 -1.56 -5.68 -1.35
N PHE A 105 -2.49 -4.75 -1.55
CA PHE A 105 -2.39 -3.71 -2.57
C PHE A 105 -1.19 -2.78 -2.30
N ASN A 106 -0.99 -2.35 -1.06
CA ASN A 106 0.15 -1.48 -0.73
C ASN A 106 1.50 -2.19 -0.78
N LEU A 107 1.56 -3.52 -0.75
CA LEU A 107 2.82 -4.26 -0.94
C LEU A 107 3.19 -4.49 -2.40
N VAL A 108 2.32 -4.16 -3.36
CA VAL A 108 2.64 -4.28 -4.78
C VAL A 108 3.88 -3.42 -5.10
N PRO A 109 4.91 -3.97 -5.78
CA PRO A 109 6.17 -3.27 -6.04
C PRO A 109 6.08 -2.22 -7.16
N ALA A 110 5.11 -1.31 -7.07
CA ALA A 110 4.86 -0.25 -8.04
C ALA A 110 4.57 1.07 -7.33
N PHE A 111 5.01 2.20 -7.90
CA PHE A 111 4.55 3.51 -7.42
C PHE A 111 3.09 3.75 -7.85
N PRO A 112 2.26 4.40 -7.00
CA PRO A 112 2.61 5.15 -5.79
C PRO A 112 2.62 4.33 -4.48
N MET A 113 2.42 3.01 -4.54
CA MET A 113 2.25 2.15 -3.36
C MET A 113 3.52 2.06 -2.52
N ASP A 114 3.36 1.67 -1.25
CA ASP A 114 4.48 1.48 -0.33
C ASP A 114 5.47 0.40 -0.80
N GLY A 115 5.00 -0.64 -1.48
CA GLY A 115 5.84 -1.67 -2.08
C GLY A 115 6.84 -1.11 -3.09
N GLY A 116 6.45 -0.06 -3.83
CA GLY A 116 7.37 0.70 -4.68
C GLY A 116 8.46 1.44 -3.88
N ARG A 117 8.13 1.97 -2.71
CA ARG A 117 9.07 2.64 -1.79
C ARG A 117 10.00 1.64 -1.09
N ILE A 118 9.48 0.49 -0.69
CA ILE A 118 10.25 -0.64 -0.16
C ILE A 118 11.26 -1.09 -1.22
N LEU A 119 10.80 -1.32 -2.46
CA LEU A 119 11.66 -1.73 -3.56
C LEU A 119 12.74 -0.69 -3.88
N ARG A 120 12.37 0.60 -3.92
CA ARG A 120 13.32 1.70 -4.06
C ARG A 120 14.34 1.69 -2.92
N GLY A 121 13.90 1.58 -1.68
CA GLY A 121 14.78 1.50 -0.51
C GLY A 121 15.78 0.37 -0.64
N LEU A 122 15.33 -0.83 -1.01
CA LEU A 122 16.20 -2.00 -1.24
C LEU A 122 17.23 -1.74 -2.33
N PHE A 123 16.82 -1.23 -3.50
CA PHE A 123 17.77 -0.93 -4.57
C PHE A 123 18.72 0.22 -4.24
N SER A 124 18.28 1.18 -3.42
CA SER A 124 19.10 2.33 -3.07
C SER A 124 20.30 1.96 -2.19
N LEU A 125 20.23 0.84 -1.46
CA LEU A 125 21.36 0.27 -0.72
C LEU A 125 22.54 -0.13 -1.63
N LYS A 126 22.26 -0.51 -2.89
CA LYS A 126 23.28 -0.99 -3.84
C LYS A 126 23.59 0.00 -4.96
N PHE A 127 22.58 0.70 -5.46
CA PHE A 127 22.68 1.51 -6.68
C PHE A 127 22.55 3.02 -6.43
N GLY A 128 22.31 3.43 -5.18
CA GLY A 128 22.01 4.81 -4.81
C GLY A 128 20.57 5.22 -5.14
N TYR A 129 20.08 6.24 -4.44
CA TYR A 129 18.66 6.64 -4.46
C TYR A 129 18.13 6.94 -5.87
N LYS A 130 18.87 7.69 -6.70
CA LYS A 130 18.41 8.09 -8.04
C LYS A 130 18.18 6.89 -8.96
N LYS A 131 19.16 6.00 -9.08
CA LYS A 131 19.07 4.80 -9.93
C LYS A 131 17.99 3.85 -9.40
N ALA A 132 17.90 3.71 -8.09
CA ALA A 132 16.87 2.91 -7.44
C ALA A 132 15.45 3.39 -7.75
N THR A 133 15.19 4.70 -7.73
CA THR A 133 13.88 5.25 -8.12
C THR A 133 13.55 4.91 -9.56
N VAL A 134 14.49 5.10 -10.50
CA VAL A 134 14.25 4.80 -11.92
C VAL A 134 13.97 3.31 -12.14
N LEU A 135 14.69 2.43 -11.44
CA LEU A 135 14.48 0.99 -11.52
C LEU A 135 13.12 0.58 -10.94
N ALA A 136 12.76 1.06 -9.74
CA ALA A 136 11.47 0.80 -9.12
C ALA A 136 10.30 1.35 -9.95
N SER A 137 10.42 2.56 -10.51
CA SER A 137 9.45 3.12 -11.45
C SER A 137 9.31 2.30 -12.73
N THR A 138 10.40 1.69 -13.21
CA THR A 138 10.36 0.86 -14.41
C THR A 138 9.66 -0.47 -14.15
N ILE A 139 9.98 -1.13 -13.02
CA ILE A 139 9.28 -2.34 -12.58
C ILE A 139 7.80 -2.07 -12.37
N GLY A 140 7.45 -0.94 -11.71
CA GLY A 140 6.06 -0.55 -11.52
C GLY A 140 5.27 -0.37 -12.82
N ARG A 141 5.90 0.17 -13.87
CA ARG A 141 5.28 0.27 -15.21
C ARG A 141 5.03 -1.09 -15.85
N PHE A 142 5.94 -2.04 -15.70
CA PHE A 142 5.73 -3.40 -16.20
C PHE A 142 4.62 -4.13 -15.44
N ILE A 143 4.55 -3.95 -14.12
CA ILE A 143 3.45 -4.50 -13.30
C ILE A 143 2.11 -3.90 -13.73
N ALA A 144 2.05 -2.58 -13.92
CA ALA A 144 0.85 -1.90 -14.42
C ALA A 144 0.42 -2.45 -15.78
N LEU A 145 1.36 -2.68 -16.70
CA LEU A 145 1.06 -3.31 -17.99
C LEU A 145 0.50 -4.73 -17.82
N GLY A 146 1.06 -5.52 -16.91
CA GLY A 146 0.54 -6.85 -16.56
C GLY A 146 -0.90 -6.79 -16.05
N PHE A 147 -1.21 -5.87 -15.13
CA PHE A 147 -2.58 -5.65 -14.65
C PHE A 147 -3.53 -5.17 -15.75
N PHE A 148 -3.05 -4.34 -16.68
CA PHE A 148 -3.84 -3.94 -17.83
C PHE A 148 -4.21 -5.15 -18.70
N ILE A 149 -3.25 -6.01 -19.03
CA ILE A 149 -3.47 -7.21 -19.85
C ILE A 149 -4.45 -8.17 -19.15
N ILE A 150 -4.20 -8.47 -17.87
CA ILE A 150 -5.09 -9.33 -17.07
C ILE A 150 -6.50 -8.72 -17.00
N GLY A 151 -6.60 -7.42 -16.76
CA GLY A 151 -7.87 -6.71 -16.72
C GLY A 151 -8.61 -6.74 -18.05
N ALA A 152 -7.90 -6.59 -19.17
CA ALA A 152 -8.47 -6.63 -20.52
C ALA A 152 -8.99 -8.03 -20.88
N ILE A 153 -8.20 -9.08 -20.62
CA ILE A 153 -8.59 -10.48 -20.89
C ILE A 153 -9.85 -10.86 -20.09
N ASN A 154 -9.91 -10.48 -18.81
CA ASN A 154 -11.01 -10.83 -17.92
C ASN A 154 -12.16 -9.81 -17.91
N ARG A 155 -12.08 -8.74 -18.73
CA ARG A 155 -13.04 -7.62 -18.76
C ARG A 155 -13.26 -6.93 -17.40
N PHE A 156 -12.21 -6.88 -16.57
CA PHE A 156 -12.22 -6.18 -15.30
C PHE A 156 -11.91 -4.69 -15.51
N TYR A 157 -12.93 -3.91 -15.87
CA TYR A 157 -12.80 -2.47 -16.17
C TYR A 157 -12.14 -1.66 -15.04
N ILE A 158 -12.42 -2.02 -13.78
CA ILE A 158 -11.81 -1.35 -12.62
C ILE A 158 -10.29 -1.57 -12.57
N LEU A 159 -9.82 -2.78 -12.88
CA LEU A 159 -8.40 -3.11 -12.89
C LEU A 159 -7.69 -2.42 -14.06
N ILE A 160 -8.34 -2.36 -15.23
CA ILE A 160 -7.84 -1.61 -16.38
C ILE A 160 -7.65 -0.14 -16.01
N PHE A 161 -8.66 0.49 -15.40
CA PHE A 161 -8.56 1.89 -14.98
C PHE A 161 -7.44 2.12 -13.97
N LEU A 162 -7.38 1.29 -12.91
CA LEU A 162 -6.31 1.37 -11.90
C LEU A 162 -4.93 1.17 -12.50
N SER A 163 -4.78 0.23 -13.45
CA SER A 163 -3.50 -0.03 -14.11
C SER A 163 -2.99 1.20 -14.88
N GLY A 164 -3.88 1.97 -15.52
CA GLY A 164 -3.53 3.22 -16.17
C GLY A 164 -3.01 4.28 -15.19
N LEU A 165 -3.67 4.42 -14.04
CA LEU A 165 -3.22 5.33 -12.97
C LEU A 165 -1.84 4.94 -12.42
N ILE A 166 -1.64 3.66 -12.12
CA ILE A 166 -0.35 3.13 -11.63
C ILE A 166 0.75 3.39 -12.67
N TYR A 167 0.48 3.12 -13.95
CA TYR A 167 1.46 3.35 -15.02
C TYR A 167 1.87 4.82 -15.09
N ILE A 168 0.90 5.75 -15.08
CA ILE A 168 1.15 7.19 -15.15
C ILE A 168 1.97 7.65 -13.93
N MET A 169 1.59 7.21 -12.73
CA MET A 169 2.28 7.60 -11.49
C MET A 169 3.73 7.07 -11.45
N ALA A 170 3.93 5.81 -11.81
CA ALA A 170 5.27 5.22 -11.91
C ALA A 170 6.13 5.94 -12.96
N ALA A 171 5.56 6.30 -14.12
CA ALA A 171 6.25 7.06 -15.16
C ALA A 171 6.65 8.47 -14.68
N ARG A 172 5.75 9.18 -13.98
CA ARG A 172 6.04 10.51 -13.42
C ARG A 172 7.19 10.46 -12.41
N GLU A 173 7.19 9.49 -11.50
CA GLU A 173 8.22 9.35 -10.48
C GLU A 173 9.62 9.10 -11.08
N GLY A 174 9.68 8.25 -12.11
CA GLY A 174 10.92 7.96 -12.85
C GLY A 174 11.43 9.15 -13.66
N PHE A 175 10.52 9.89 -14.31
CA PHE A 175 10.89 11.06 -15.13
C PHE A 175 11.50 12.20 -14.29
N ILE A 176 10.91 12.51 -13.13
CA ILE A 176 11.38 13.56 -12.21
C ILE A 176 12.84 13.31 -11.79
N HIS A 177 13.21 12.05 -11.57
CA HIS A 177 14.54 11.69 -11.08
C HIS A 177 15.56 11.46 -12.21
N LYS A 178 15.11 11.20 -13.43
CA LYS A 178 15.99 11.12 -14.62
C LYS A 178 16.50 12.50 -15.05
N LYS A 179 15.65 13.54 -15.03
CA LYS A 179 16.02 14.92 -15.43
C LYS A 179 16.99 15.64 -14.48
N ARG A 180 17.20 15.15 -13.26
CA ARG A 180 18.13 15.72 -12.25
C ARG A 180 19.49 15.01 -12.21
N ALA A 181 19.79 14.20 -13.22
CA ALA A 181 21.02 13.44 -13.35
C ALA A 181 21.86 13.87 -14.57
N GLN A 182 21.31 14.78 -15.39
CA GLN A 182 22.00 15.57 -16.40
C GLN A 182 22.20 16.98 -15.82
#